data_AF-A0A7J0BQ22-F1
#
_entry.id   AF-A0A7J0BQ22-F1
#
_cell.length_a   1.000
_cell.length_b   1.000
_cell.length_c   1.000
_cell.angle_alpha   90.00
_cell.angle_beta   90.00
_cell.angle_gamma   90.00
#
_symmetry.space_group_name_H-M   'P 1'
#
loop_
_entity.id
_entity.type
_entity.pdbx_description
1 polymer ?
#
loop_
_entity_poly.entity_id
_entity_poly.type
_entity_poly.pdbx_seq_one_letter_code
_entity_poly.pdbx_strand_id
1 'polypeptide(L)'
;MSEYTSEVVEVRPYLDMELLMSVSQENRVDGNTMEMMTQFWESWAPRLHVRKLKVGKIQYLAVWLDESVEADVDGVWDTSPSSAFLAGSLAQVMVMCAVNQVLPEVQDAGCAPAPKPTDGLVEALEEEGCPYNADATALSRRFAVITHFPFKGACEICYLQKDCPKGAGMNKDASSIVLPGYERGQD
;
A
#
# COMPACT_ATOMS: atom_id res chain seq x y z
N MET A 1 6.33 -25.64 6.53
CA MET A 1 4.97 -25.13 6.28
C MET A 1 4.47 -24.56 7.59
N SER A 2 4.61 -23.25 7.73
CA SER A 2 3.96 -22.53 8.82
C SER A 2 2.45 -22.51 8.57
N GLU A 3 1.67 -22.84 9.59
CA GLU A 3 0.21 -22.80 9.51
C GLU A 3 -0.24 -21.34 9.49
N TYR A 4 -0.81 -20.87 8.37
CA TYR A 4 -1.48 -19.57 8.28
C TYR A 4 -2.92 -19.72 7.82
N THR A 5 -3.73 -18.70 8.09
CA THR A 5 -5.07 -18.57 7.55
C THR A 5 -5.19 -17.27 6.77
N SER A 6 -5.97 -17.30 5.69
CA SER A 6 -6.26 -16.14 4.84
C SER A 6 -7.76 -15.94 4.74
N GLU A 7 -8.20 -14.72 5.01
CA GLU A 7 -9.60 -14.29 4.89
C GLU A 7 -9.70 -13.18 3.84
N VAL A 8 -10.59 -13.35 2.86
CA VAL A 8 -10.94 -12.30 1.90
C VAL A 8 -11.74 -11.22 2.61
N VAL A 9 -11.33 -9.97 2.44
CA VAL A 9 -12.11 -8.82 2.89
C VAL A 9 -12.78 -8.20 1.68
N GLU A 10 -14.11 -8.16 1.67
CA GLU A 10 -14.85 -7.45 0.64
C GLU A 10 -14.68 -5.94 0.82
N VAL A 11 -14.06 -5.31 -0.15
CA VAL A 11 -13.79 -3.87 -0.18
C VAL A 11 -14.28 -3.31 -1.51
N ARG A 12 -14.83 -2.10 -1.46
CA ARG A 12 -15.20 -1.31 -2.63
C ARG A 12 -14.58 0.07 -2.45
N PRO A 13 -13.28 0.22 -2.78
CA PRO A 13 -12.60 1.47 -2.56
C PRO A 13 -13.32 2.57 -3.35
N TYR A 14 -13.52 3.72 -2.72
CA TYR A 14 -13.97 4.91 -3.41
C TYR A 14 -12.76 5.61 -4.03
N LEU A 15 -12.97 6.32 -5.14
CA LEU A 15 -11.93 7.14 -5.73
C LEU A 15 -11.81 8.44 -4.91
N ASP A 16 -10.75 8.52 -4.12
CA ASP A 16 -10.40 9.75 -3.40
C ASP A 16 -9.67 10.71 -4.34
N MET A 17 -10.41 11.71 -4.83
CA MET A 17 -9.87 12.72 -5.74
C MET A 17 -8.82 13.62 -5.09
N GLU A 18 -8.94 13.90 -3.79
CA GLU A 18 -7.97 14.75 -3.09
C GLU A 18 -6.63 14.01 -2.95
N LEU A 19 -6.68 12.74 -2.54
CA LEU A 19 -5.50 11.89 -2.48
C LEU A 19 -4.88 11.71 -3.86
N LEU A 20 -5.69 11.46 -4.89
CA LEU A 20 -5.21 11.31 -6.27
C LEU A 20 -4.49 12.57 -6.76
N MET A 21 -5.11 13.74 -6.62
CA MET A 21 -4.49 15.00 -7.04
C MET A 21 -3.19 15.27 -6.28
N SER A 22 -3.16 14.96 -4.98
CA SER A 22 -1.95 15.09 -4.17
C SER A 22 -0.83 14.14 -4.61
N VAL A 23 -1.13 12.88 -4.91
CA VAL A 23 -0.13 11.86 -5.29
C VAL A 23 0.37 12.09 -6.72
N SER A 24 -0.53 12.42 -7.64
CA SER A 24 -0.22 12.69 -9.06
C SER A 24 0.34 14.10 -9.31
N GLN A 25 0.35 14.97 -8.30
CA GLN A 25 0.73 16.39 -8.42
C GLN A 25 -0.09 17.16 -9.46
N GLU A 26 -1.28 16.66 -9.80
CA GLU A 26 -2.17 17.31 -10.75
C GLU A 26 -3.00 18.40 -10.06
N ASN A 27 -3.02 19.58 -10.67
CA ASN A 27 -3.85 20.69 -10.20
C ASN A 27 -5.20 20.76 -10.91
N ARG A 28 -5.36 20.00 -11.99
CA ARG A 28 -6.58 19.96 -12.79
C ARG A 28 -6.70 18.62 -13.51
N VAL A 29 -7.90 18.05 -13.47
CA VAL A 29 -8.28 16.86 -14.26
C VAL A 29 -9.26 17.30 -15.33
N ASP A 30 -8.95 17.06 -16.60
CA ASP A 30 -9.88 17.30 -17.70
C ASP A 30 -10.75 16.06 -18.01
N GLY A 31 -11.69 16.22 -18.95
CA GLY A 31 -12.66 15.18 -19.28
C GLY A 31 -12.03 13.90 -19.83
N ASN A 32 -11.00 14.01 -20.67
CA ASN A 32 -10.34 12.84 -21.26
C ASN A 32 -9.55 12.09 -20.19
N THR A 33 -8.87 12.84 -19.31
CA THR A 33 -8.16 12.28 -18.16
C THR A 33 -9.13 11.53 -17.24
N MET A 34 -10.28 12.13 -16.92
CA MET A 34 -11.29 11.49 -16.08
C MET A 34 -11.82 10.20 -16.70
N GLU A 35 -12.13 10.21 -18.00
CA GLU A 35 -12.62 9.03 -18.71
C GLU A 35 -11.61 7.88 -18.68
N MET A 36 -10.33 8.17 -18.96
CA MET A 36 -9.24 7.20 -18.87
C MET A 36 -9.13 6.61 -17.45
N MET A 37 -9.18 7.45 -16.42
CA MET A 37 -9.10 7.00 -15.04
C MET A 37 -10.29 6.12 -14.64
N THR A 38 -11.50 6.45 -15.07
CA THR A 38 -12.68 5.60 -14.84
C THR A 38 -12.52 4.23 -15.47
N GLN A 39 -12.04 4.16 -16.73
CA GLN A 39 -11.79 2.89 -17.41
C GLN A 39 -10.76 2.03 -16.67
N PHE A 40 -9.65 2.62 -16.23
CA PHE A 40 -8.66 1.92 -15.42
C PHE A 40 -9.23 1.47 -14.07
N TRP A 41 -9.92 2.35 -13.36
CA TRP A 41 -10.51 2.03 -12.06
C TRP A 41 -11.47 0.84 -12.12
N GLU A 42 -12.38 0.83 -13.10
CA GLU A 42 -13.36 -0.25 -13.28
C GLU A 42 -12.68 -1.57 -13.69
N SER A 43 -11.67 -1.52 -14.54
CA SER A 43 -10.96 -2.71 -15.00
C SER A 43 -10.00 -3.29 -13.95
N TRP A 44 -9.48 -2.46 -13.05
CA TRP A 44 -8.54 -2.87 -12.00
C TRP A 44 -9.23 -3.25 -10.70
N ALA A 45 -10.42 -2.73 -10.39
CA ALA A 45 -11.13 -3.06 -9.16
C ALA A 45 -11.33 -4.59 -8.92
N PRO A 46 -11.64 -5.42 -9.94
CA PRO A 46 -11.72 -6.88 -9.77
C PRO A 46 -10.37 -7.57 -9.55
N ARG A 47 -9.25 -6.86 -9.78
CA ARG A 47 -7.87 -7.33 -9.66
C ARG A 47 -7.20 -6.87 -8.36
N LEU A 48 -7.97 -6.20 -7.50
CA LEU A 48 -7.57 -5.77 -6.17
C LEU A 48 -7.82 -6.91 -5.18
N HIS A 49 -6.76 -7.30 -4.48
CA HIS A 49 -6.83 -8.30 -3.43
C HIS A 49 -6.71 -7.62 -2.07
N VAL A 50 -7.61 -7.96 -1.16
CA VAL A 50 -7.58 -7.50 0.23
C VAL A 50 -7.72 -8.72 1.12
N ARG A 51 -6.65 -9.05 1.85
CA ARG A 51 -6.59 -10.25 2.69
C ARG A 51 -6.21 -9.91 4.12
N LYS A 52 -6.89 -10.54 5.07
CA LYS A 52 -6.42 -10.65 6.45
C LYS A 52 -5.66 -11.96 6.58
N LEU A 53 -4.36 -11.86 6.81
CA LEU A 53 -3.48 -12.99 7.01
C LEU A 53 -3.26 -13.19 8.51
N LYS A 54 -3.36 -14.42 8.99
CA LYS A 54 -2.98 -14.77 10.36
C LYS A 54 -1.85 -15.78 10.33
N VAL A 55 -0.69 -15.39 10.83
CA VAL A 55 0.49 -16.25 10.96
C VAL A 55 0.78 -16.42 12.45
N GLY A 56 0.51 -17.62 12.97
CA GLY A 56 0.57 -17.89 14.41
C GLY A 56 -0.35 -16.97 15.22
N LYS A 57 0.23 -16.08 16.03
CA LYS A 57 -0.51 -15.12 16.88
C LYS A 57 -0.64 -13.72 16.27
N ILE A 58 0.01 -13.45 15.14
CA ILE A 58 0.03 -12.13 14.52
C ILE A 58 -0.93 -12.13 13.34
N GLN A 59 -1.70 -11.04 13.23
CA GLN A 59 -2.56 -10.78 12.09
C GLN A 59 -2.00 -9.61 11.29
N TYR A 60 -2.21 -9.66 9.99
CA TYR A 60 -1.75 -8.68 9.01
C TYR A 60 -2.88 -8.35 8.05
N LEU A 61 -2.84 -7.14 7.50
CA LEU A 61 -3.62 -6.73 6.36
C LEU A 61 -2.69 -6.65 5.14
N ALA A 62 -2.95 -7.49 4.14
CA ALA A 62 -2.28 -7.48 2.86
C ALA A 62 -3.22 -6.93 1.79
N VAL A 63 -2.79 -5.93 1.05
CA VAL A 63 -3.54 -5.31 -0.04
C VAL A 63 -2.64 -5.19 -1.25
N TRP A 64 -3.04 -5.71 -2.40
CA TRP A 64 -2.24 -5.57 -3.61
C TRP A 64 -3.09 -5.62 -4.88
N LEU A 65 -2.52 -5.13 -5.97
CA LEU A 65 -3.05 -5.31 -7.33
C LEU A 65 -2.26 -6.39 -8.07
N ASP A 66 -2.93 -7.09 -8.98
CA ASP A 66 -2.29 -8.07 -9.85
C ASP A 66 -1.21 -7.45 -10.76
N GLU A 67 -0.28 -8.28 -11.20
CA GLU A 67 0.78 -7.94 -12.16
C GLU A 67 0.23 -7.40 -13.50
N SER A 68 -1.00 -7.77 -13.87
CA SER A 68 -1.63 -7.22 -15.07
C SER A 68 -1.89 -5.71 -14.97
N VAL A 69 -2.13 -5.18 -13.77
CA VAL A 69 -2.27 -3.73 -13.56
C VAL A 69 -0.94 -3.01 -13.77
N GLU A 70 0.15 -3.67 -13.36
CA GLU A 70 1.50 -3.20 -13.63
C GLU A 70 1.78 -3.16 -15.14
N ALA A 71 1.43 -4.22 -15.86
CA ALA A 71 1.56 -4.25 -17.31
C ALA A 71 0.70 -3.18 -18.01
N ASP A 72 -0.50 -2.91 -17.50
CA ASP A 72 -1.36 -1.84 -18.02
C ASP A 72 -0.68 -0.46 -17.86
N VAL A 73 -0.11 -0.16 -16.67
CA VAL A 73 0.63 1.10 -16.42
C VAL A 73 1.87 1.21 -17.31
N ASP A 74 2.62 0.12 -17.46
CA ASP A 74 3.83 0.08 -18.32
C ASP A 74 3.47 0.26 -19.79
N GLY A 75 2.35 -0.29 -20.26
CA GLY A 75 1.86 -0.07 -21.61
C GLY A 75 1.50 1.40 -21.90
N VAL A 76 1.05 2.16 -20.89
CA VAL A 76 0.78 3.60 -21.05
C VAL A 76 2.08 4.40 -21.22
N TRP A 77 3.21 3.94 -20.64
CA TRP A 77 4.50 4.63 -20.77
C TRP A 77 4.96 4.76 -22.22
N ASP A 78 4.63 3.78 -23.07
CA ASP A 78 4.95 3.81 -24.50
C ASP A 78 4.20 4.92 -25.26
N THR A 79 3.11 5.43 -24.68
CA THR A 79 2.31 6.51 -25.26
C THR A 79 2.67 7.88 -24.65
N SER A 80 2.68 7.97 -23.33
CA SER A 80 2.86 9.24 -22.62
C SER A 80 3.37 9.01 -21.18
N PRO A 81 4.57 9.54 -20.85
CA PRO A 81 5.08 9.50 -19.48
C PRO A 81 4.16 10.12 -18.42
N SER A 82 3.49 11.23 -18.75
CA SER A 82 2.57 11.90 -17.81
C SER A 82 1.32 11.06 -17.56
N SER A 83 0.76 10.46 -18.61
CA SER A 83 -0.41 9.59 -18.49
C SER A 83 -0.08 8.32 -17.70
N ALA A 84 1.12 7.78 -17.89
CA ALA A 84 1.57 6.60 -17.16
C ALA A 84 1.86 6.90 -15.68
N PHE A 85 2.42 8.07 -15.38
CA PHE A 85 2.58 8.55 -14.00
C PHE A 85 1.23 8.70 -13.29
N LEU A 86 0.23 9.26 -13.99
CA LEU A 86 -1.13 9.35 -13.46
C LEU A 86 -1.78 7.97 -13.27
N ALA A 87 -1.63 7.06 -14.23
CA ALA A 87 -2.13 5.69 -14.12
C ALA A 87 -1.50 4.94 -12.93
N GLY A 88 -0.19 5.09 -12.71
CA GLY A 88 0.49 4.55 -11.54
C GLY A 88 -0.01 5.18 -10.22
N SER A 89 -0.24 6.50 -10.22
CA SER A 89 -0.82 7.21 -9.08
C SER A 89 -2.23 6.71 -8.76
N LEU A 90 -3.04 6.43 -9.78
CA LEU A 90 -4.39 5.88 -9.63
C LEU A 90 -4.37 4.49 -8.99
N ALA A 91 -3.46 3.61 -9.43
CA ALA A 91 -3.27 2.28 -8.84
C ALA A 91 -2.84 2.37 -7.37
N GLN A 92 -1.91 3.28 -7.05
CA GLN A 92 -1.49 3.55 -5.68
C GLN A 92 -2.66 4.04 -4.81
N VAL A 93 -3.47 4.97 -5.32
CA VAL A 93 -4.66 5.49 -4.62
C VAL A 93 -5.66 4.38 -4.35
N MET A 94 -5.91 3.49 -5.31
CA MET A 94 -6.82 2.35 -5.12
C MET A 94 -6.41 1.49 -3.93
N VAL A 95 -5.12 1.13 -3.84
CA VAL A 95 -4.57 0.37 -2.71
C VAL A 95 -4.71 1.14 -1.40
N MET A 96 -4.40 2.45 -1.38
CA MET A 96 -4.51 3.28 -0.19
C MET A 96 -5.96 3.42 0.30
N CYS A 97 -6.92 3.66 -0.60
CA CYS A 97 -8.34 3.73 -0.28
C CYS A 97 -8.84 2.39 0.30
N ALA A 98 -8.37 1.26 -0.24
CA ALA A 98 -8.72 -0.06 0.27
C ALA A 98 -8.15 -0.31 1.67
N VAL A 99 -6.91 0.11 1.93
CA VAL A 99 -6.31 0.08 3.27
C VAL A 99 -7.13 0.94 4.23
N ASN A 100 -7.44 2.19 3.88
CA ASN A 100 -8.18 3.12 4.74
C ASN A 100 -9.61 2.64 5.04
N GLN A 101 -10.24 1.92 4.12
CA GLN A 101 -11.57 1.33 4.35
C GLN A 101 -11.55 0.20 5.39
N VAL A 102 -10.44 -0.53 5.51
CA VAL A 102 -10.29 -1.64 6.47
C VAL A 102 -9.61 -1.20 7.77
N LEU A 103 -8.69 -0.24 7.68
CA LEU A 103 -7.82 0.21 8.76
C LEU A 103 -7.68 1.75 8.74
N PRO A 104 -8.75 2.49 9.08
CA PRO A 104 -8.80 3.95 8.95
C PRO A 104 -7.75 4.67 9.80
N GLU A 105 -7.26 4.04 10.88
CA GLU A 105 -6.19 4.59 11.73
C GLU A 105 -4.87 4.85 10.97
N VAL A 106 -4.69 4.19 9.82
CA VAL A 106 -3.55 4.44 8.91
C VAL A 106 -3.58 5.87 8.37
N GLN A 107 -4.77 6.42 8.10
CA GLN A 107 -4.92 7.77 7.58
C GLN A 107 -4.51 8.81 8.63
N ASP A 108 -4.94 8.63 9.88
CA ASP A 108 -4.54 9.51 11.00
C ASP A 108 -3.05 9.40 11.33
N ALA A 109 -2.49 8.18 11.25
CA ALA A 109 -1.05 7.95 11.42
C ALA A 109 -0.20 8.46 10.24
N GLY A 110 -0.85 8.74 9.10
CA GLY A 110 -0.23 9.15 7.85
C GLY A 110 0.73 8.12 7.24
N CYS A 111 0.66 6.84 7.65
CA CYS A 111 1.46 5.73 7.08
C CYS A 111 1.00 4.37 7.65
N ALA A 112 1.11 3.31 6.84
CA ALA A 112 0.96 1.93 7.27
C ALA A 112 2.35 1.32 7.58
N PRO A 113 2.64 0.93 8.84
CA PRO A 113 3.93 0.34 9.18
C PRO A 113 4.12 -1.02 8.49
N ALA A 114 5.28 -1.22 7.87
CA ALA A 114 5.64 -2.51 7.29
C ALA A 114 6.11 -3.47 8.40
N PRO A 115 5.53 -4.68 8.52
CA PRO A 115 6.01 -5.69 9.45
C PRO A 115 7.37 -6.24 9.03
N LYS A 116 8.08 -6.85 9.99
CA LYS A 116 9.29 -7.62 9.69
C LYS A 116 8.92 -8.88 8.87
N PRO A 117 9.63 -9.20 7.76
CA PRO A 117 9.41 -10.39 6.96
C PRO A 117 9.92 -11.63 7.72
N THR A 118 9.08 -12.21 8.57
CA THR A 118 9.34 -13.51 9.21
C THR A 118 9.10 -14.64 8.21
N ASP A 119 9.79 -15.78 8.35
CA ASP A 119 9.64 -16.94 7.45
C ASP A 119 8.18 -17.29 7.17
N GLY A 120 7.31 -17.34 8.20
CA GLY A 120 5.90 -17.67 7.98
C GLY A 120 5.06 -16.58 7.30
N LEU A 121 5.49 -15.30 7.38
CA LEU A 121 4.86 -14.23 6.61
C LEU A 121 5.32 -14.26 5.15
N VAL A 122 6.59 -14.60 4.92
CA VAL A 122 7.15 -14.79 3.57
C VAL A 122 6.45 -15.95 2.87
N GLU A 123 6.36 -17.11 3.52
CA GLU A 123 5.64 -18.29 3.01
C GLU A 123 4.16 -17.96 2.70
N ALA A 124 3.45 -17.31 3.63
CA ALA A 124 2.04 -16.96 3.44
C ALA A 124 1.82 -16.01 2.24
N LEU A 125 2.68 -15.01 2.06
CA LEU A 125 2.56 -14.07 0.95
C LEU A 125 2.97 -14.68 -0.40
N GLU A 126 3.90 -15.63 -0.40
CA GLU A 126 4.24 -16.40 -1.60
C GLU A 126 3.06 -17.26 -2.06
N GLU A 127 2.38 -17.95 -1.14
CA GLU A 127 1.19 -18.74 -1.45
C GLU A 127 -0.01 -17.90 -1.93
N GLU A 128 -0.16 -16.67 -1.42
CA GLU A 128 -1.18 -15.72 -1.87
C GLU A 128 -0.85 -15.04 -3.21
N GLY A 129 0.36 -15.26 -3.76
CA GLY A 129 0.77 -14.70 -5.05
C GLY A 129 1.32 -13.27 -4.99
N CYS A 130 1.72 -12.82 -3.80
CA CYS A 130 2.38 -11.53 -3.56
C CYS A 130 3.69 -11.72 -2.76
N PRO A 131 4.67 -12.52 -3.25
CA PRO A 131 5.88 -12.82 -2.50
C PRO A 131 6.73 -11.56 -2.26
N TYR A 132 7.62 -11.61 -1.27
CA TYR A 132 8.72 -10.67 -1.17
C TYR A 132 9.71 -10.84 -2.33
N ASN A 133 10.38 -9.76 -2.73
CA ASN A 133 11.52 -9.88 -3.63
C ASN A 133 12.67 -10.60 -2.92
N ALA A 134 13.39 -11.47 -3.64
CA ALA A 134 14.44 -12.33 -3.07
C ALA A 134 15.51 -11.58 -2.26
N ASP A 135 15.83 -10.35 -2.67
CA ASP A 135 16.87 -9.51 -2.04
C ASP A 135 16.34 -8.19 -1.47
N ALA A 136 15.01 -8.00 -1.43
CA ALA A 136 14.42 -6.73 -0.99
C ALA A 136 13.50 -6.89 0.23
N THR A 137 13.39 -5.80 0.98
CA THR A 137 12.42 -5.65 2.07
C THR A 137 11.01 -5.35 1.57
N ALA A 138 10.84 -5.22 0.25
CA ALA A 138 9.60 -4.88 -0.44
C ALA A 138 8.98 -6.12 -1.12
N LEU A 139 7.66 -6.06 -1.30
CA LEU A 139 6.88 -7.04 -2.04
C LEU A 139 7.20 -6.98 -3.54
N SER A 140 6.99 -8.09 -4.23
CA SER A 140 7.18 -8.24 -5.68
C SER A 140 6.20 -7.41 -6.50
N ARG A 141 5.01 -7.15 -5.97
CA ARG A 141 4.01 -6.29 -6.60
C ARG A 141 4.33 -4.82 -6.34
N ARG A 142 4.35 -4.00 -7.40
CA ARG A 142 4.60 -2.55 -7.31
C ARG A 142 3.53 -1.83 -6.50
N PHE A 143 2.28 -2.26 -6.65
CA PHE A 143 1.15 -1.71 -5.93
C PHE A 143 0.71 -2.68 -4.83
N ALA A 144 1.44 -2.67 -3.72
CA ALA A 144 1.13 -3.52 -2.58
C ALA A 144 1.47 -2.86 -1.24
N VAL A 145 0.68 -3.21 -0.23
CA VAL A 145 0.85 -2.81 1.17
C VAL A 145 0.64 -4.04 2.05
N ILE A 146 1.55 -4.26 2.98
CA ILE A 146 1.41 -5.20 4.07
C ILE A 146 1.60 -4.44 5.38
N THR A 147 0.64 -4.57 6.29
CA THR A 147 0.69 -3.92 7.60
C THR A 147 0.10 -4.79 8.71
N HIS A 148 0.29 -4.41 9.96
CA HIS A 148 -0.29 -5.12 11.09
C HIS A 148 -1.80 -4.91 11.17
N PHE A 149 -2.52 -5.98 11.52
CA PHE A 149 -3.94 -5.94 11.82
C PHE A 149 -4.19 -6.54 13.23
N PRO A 150 -4.95 -5.87 14.11
CA PRO A 150 -5.34 -4.46 14.05
C PRO A 150 -4.09 -3.54 14.02
N PHE A 151 -4.30 -2.23 13.82
CA PHE A 151 -3.22 -1.25 13.74
C PHE A 151 -2.35 -1.27 15.02
N LYS A 152 -1.02 -1.20 14.87
CA LYS A 152 -0.06 -1.36 15.99
C LYS A 152 0.98 -0.24 16.13
N GLY A 153 0.81 0.90 15.48
CA GLY A 153 1.74 2.03 15.57
C GLY A 153 2.20 2.54 14.21
N ALA A 154 3.04 3.59 14.19
CA ALA A 154 3.52 4.21 12.97
C ALA A 154 4.99 3.88 12.71
N CYS A 155 5.86 4.88 12.63
CA CYS A 155 7.24 4.72 12.18
C CYS A 155 8.10 3.88 13.13
N GLU A 156 7.73 3.76 14.40
CA GLU A 156 8.49 3.15 15.49
C GLU A 156 8.62 1.63 15.35
N ILE A 157 7.62 1.00 14.74
CA ILE A 157 7.55 -0.45 14.53
C ILE A 157 7.78 -0.85 13.07
N CYS A 158 7.99 0.14 12.20
CA CYS A 158 8.10 -0.07 10.77
C CYS A 158 9.47 -0.66 10.41
N TYR A 159 9.48 -1.85 9.83
CA TYR A 159 10.71 -2.53 9.41
C TYR A 159 11.49 -1.73 8.34
N LEU A 160 10.79 -0.91 7.57
CA LEU A 160 11.36 -0.04 6.53
C LEU A 160 11.89 1.28 7.08
N GLN A 161 11.81 1.57 8.39
CA GLN A 161 12.11 2.89 8.95
C GLN A 161 13.48 3.45 8.52
N LYS A 162 14.52 2.60 8.48
CA LYS A 162 15.89 2.98 8.09
C LYS A 162 16.02 3.45 6.64
N ASP A 163 15.18 2.91 5.75
CA ASP A 163 15.20 3.18 4.30
C ASP A 163 14.03 4.08 3.88
N CYS A 164 13.16 4.46 4.82
CA CYS A 164 11.94 5.21 4.55
C CYS A 164 12.20 6.73 4.68
N PRO A 165 11.83 7.55 3.67
CA PRO A 165 11.97 9.01 3.74
C PRO A 165 11.29 9.65 4.95
N LYS A 166 10.14 9.10 5.39
CA LYS A 166 9.42 9.54 6.59
C LYS A 166 10.19 9.15 7.86
N GLY A 167 10.64 7.90 7.97
CA GLY A 167 11.39 7.39 9.12
C GLY A 167 12.74 8.07 9.32
N ALA A 168 13.43 8.38 8.22
CA ALA A 168 14.71 9.09 8.17
C ALA A 168 14.59 10.61 8.41
N GLY A 169 13.37 11.15 8.59
CA GLY A 169 13.16 12.58 8.83
C GLY A 169 13.47 13.47 7.63
N MET A 170 13.53 12.91 6.42
CA MET A 170 13.76 13.66 5.18
C MET A 170 12.52 14.45 4.75
N ASN A 171 11.34 14.04 5.23
CA ASN A 171 10.10 14.78 5.08
C ASN A 171 9.70 15.42 6.41
N LYS A 172 10.00 16.72 6.58
CA LYS A 172 9.75 17.47 7.84
C LYS A 172 8.27 17.72 8.13
N ASP A 173 7.42 17.60 7.11
CA ASP A 173 5.98 17.82 7.22
C ASP A 173 5.20 16.52 7.50
N ALA A 174 5.88 15.37 7.52
CA ALA A 174 5.25 14.09 7.78
C ALA A 174 5.04 13.87 9.29
N SER A 175 3.80 14.03 9.77
CA SER A 175 3.42 13.67 11.14
C SER A 175 3.41 12.15 11.32
N SER A 176 3.96 11.65 12.43
CA SER A 176 3.79 10.27 12.88
C SER A 176 3.22 10.25 14.29
N ILE A 177 2.29 9.33 14.56
CA ILE A 177 1.81 9.06 15.91
C ILE A 177 2.93 8.33 16.65
N VAL A 178 3.52 8.98 17.65
CA VAL A 178 4.53 8.36 18.53
C VAL A 178 3.81 7.52 19.58
N LEU A 179 4.14 6.24 19.65
CA LEU A 179 3.62 5.35 20.68
C LEU A 179 4.24 5.68 22.05
N PRO A 180 3.48 5.57 23.16
CA PRO A 180 4.04 5.65 24.51
C PRO A 180 5.22 4.69 24.69
N GLY A 181 6.37 5.18 25.19
CA GLY A 181 7.60 4.40 25.35
C GLY A 181 8.55 4.40 24.15
N TYR A 182 8.22 5.14 23.08
CA TYR A 182 9.09 5.37 21.92
C TYR A 182 9.43 6.86 21.72
N GLU A 183 9.31 7.68 22.78
CA GLU A 183 9.64 9.09 22.73
C GLU A 183 11.15 9.30 22.50
N ARG A 184 11.52 10.00 21.43
CA ARG A 184 12.93 10.34 21.13
C ARG A 184 13.43 11.36 22.18
N GLY A 185 14.40 10.97 23.02
CA GLY A 185 15.12 11.89 23.91
C GLY A 185 15.08 11.60 25.42
N GLN A 186 14.92 10.34 25.85
CA GLN A 186 15.27 9.94 27.22
C GLN A 186 16.55 9.10 27.23
N ASP A 187 17.66 9.76 26.89
CA ASP A 187 19.03 9.43 27.32
C ASP A 187 19.79 10.75 27.53
#